data_AF-A0A352VUN3-F1
#
_entry.id   AF-A0A352VUN3-F1
#
_cell.length_a   1.000
_cell.length_b   1.000
_cell.length_c   1.000
_cell.angle_alpha   90.00
_cell.angle_beta   90.00
_cell.angle_gamma   90.00
#
_symmetry.space_group_name_H-M   'P 1'
#
loop_
_entity.id
_entity.type
_entity.pdbx_description
1 polymer ?
#
loop_
_entity_poly.entity_id
_entity_poly.type
_entity_poly.pdbx_seq_one_letter_code
_entity_poly.pdbx_strand_id
1 'polypeptide(L)'
;MVKNFLTTFILLTVFPGVLHPAWSSNWAFRQAITNNYAAGNDLTNFPLLLVISNHQYFRYYYSNNTYKMMFTLVDGITRLDHEVEYFDQYSGTLIAWIRMPLLDSAEVNSNIIYMYFDVTKSDEQNAAGVWTNDYCGVWHMNNNPTVSSCTD
;
A
#
# COMPACT_ATOMS: atom_id res chain seq x y z
N MET A 1 -17.85 -10.70 67.66
CA MET A 1 -16.75 -11.29 66.86
C MET A 1 -17.10 -11.08 65.41
N VAL A 2 -16.54 -10.05 64.78
CA VAL A 2 -16.89 -9.58 63.43
C VAL A 2 -16.07 -10.39 62.41
N LYS A 3 -16.70 -10.97 61.38
CA LYS A 3 -16.00 -11.61 60.26
C LYS A 3 -16.19 -10.75 59.01
N ASN A 4 -15.20 -9.93 58.70
CA ASN A 4 -15.12 -9.15 57.47
C ASN A 4 -14.82 -10.11 56.31
N PHE A 5 -15.76 -10.29 55.38
CA PHE A 5 -15.52 -11.01 54.14
C PHE A 5 -14.96 -10.01 53.12
N LEU A 6 -13.69 -10.16 52.75
CA LEU A 6 -13.03 -9.32 51.76
C LEU A 6 -13.42 -9.82 50.36
N THR A 7 -14.14 -9.01 49.60
CA THR A 7 -14.52 -9.29 48.21
C THR A 7 -13.32 -8.99 47.29
N THR A 8 -12.76 -10.00 46.64
CA THR A 8 -11.71 -9.80 45.62
C THR A 8 -12.36 -9.61 44.25
N PHE A 9 -12.34 -8.38 43.72
CA PHE A 9 -12.63 -8.11 42.31
C PHE A 9 -11.35 -8.32 41.50
N ILE A 10 -11.34 -9.30 40.60
CA ILE A 10 -10.28 -9.43 39.58
C ILE A 10 -10.61 -8.43 38.47
N LEU A 11 -9.83 -7.35 38.37
CA LEU A 11 -9.89 -6.42 37.24
C LEU A 11 -9.13 -7.06 36.07
N LEU A 12 -9.85 -7.64 35.11
CA LEU A 12 -9.27 -8.11 33.86
C LEU A 12 -8.99 -6.89 32.97
N THR A 13 -7.79 -6.33 33.06
CA THR A 13 -7.31 -5.34 32.11
C THR A 13 -7.10 -6.03 30.76
N VAL A 14 -8.07 -5.93 29.87
CA VAL A 14 -7.86 -6.22 28.45
C VAL A 14 -6.97 -5.11 27.94
N PHE A 15 -5.65 -5.37 27.84
CA PHE A 15 -4.82 -4.54 26.98
C PHE A 15 -5.40 -4.69 25.57
N PRO A 16 -5.87 -3.62 24.89
CA PRO A 16 -6.04 -3.68 23.46
C PRO A 16 -4.64 -3.88 22.89
N GLY A 17 -4.21 -5.13 22.78
CA GLY A 17 -3.10 -5.48 21.93
C GLY A 17 -3.47 -4.94 20.57
N VAL A 18 -2.63 -4.06 20.02
CA VAL A 18 -2.72 -3.72 18.61
C VAL A 18 -2.60 -5.06 17.89
N LEU A 19 -3.73 -5.58 17.41
CA LEU A 19 -3.74 -6.83 16.67
C LEU A 19 -2.91 -6.55 15.43
N HIS A 20 -1.68 -7.04 15.42
CA HIS A 20 -0.87 -6.99 14.22
C HIS A 20 -1.65 -7.76 13.16
N PRO A 21 -2.01 -7.10 12.06
CA PRO A 21 -2.91 -7.65 11.07
C PRO A 21 -2.31 -8.95 10.55
N ALA A 22 -3.09 -10.03 10.69
CA ALA A 22 -2.67 -11.37 10.36
C ALA A 22 -2.21 -11.38 8.91
N TRP A 23 -1.01 -11.91 8.68
CA TRP A 23 -0.53 -12.18 7.33
C TRP A 23 -1.61 -12.91 6.55
N SER A 24 -1.95 -12.45 5.34
CA SER A 24 -2.85 -13.20 4.45
C SER A 24 -2.17 -14.53 4.13
N SER A 25 -2.51 -15.57 4.90
CA SER A 25 -1.73 -16.81 5.13
C SER A 25 -1.37 -17.58 3.87
N ASN A 26 -1.97 -17.20 2.75
CA ASN A 26 -1.86 -17.89 1.49
C ASN A 26 -0.80 -17.27 0.57
N TRP A 27 -0.23 -16.11 0.88
CA TRP A 27 0.81 -15.45 0.06
C TRP A 27 2.21 -15.72 0.59
N ALA A 28 3.16 -16.01 -0.29
CA ALA A 28 4.55 -16.32 0.07
C ALA A 28 5.33 -15.14 0.66
N PHE A 29 5.13 -13.92 0.15
CA PHE A 29 5.86 -12.74 0.59
C PHE A 29 4.93 -11.55 0.87
N ARG A 30 5.37 -10.70 1.80
CA ARG A 30 4.71 -9.45 2.18
C ARG A 30 5.77 -8.40 2.47
N GLN A 31 5.56 -7.20 1.96
CA GLN A 31 6.34 -6.01 2.28
C GLN A 31 5.42 -4.88 2.74
N ALA A 32 5.77 -4.23 3.84
CA ALA A 32 5.13 -2.99 4.26
C ALA A 32 5.68 -1.83 3.44
N ILE A 33 4.78 -0.96 2.98
CA ILE A 33 5.09 0.30 2.32
C ILE A 33 4.49 1.39 3.21
N THR A 34 5.36 2.27 3.69
CA THR A 34 4.98 3.39 4.55
C THR A 34 4.93 4.65 3.70
N ASN A 35 3.79 5.31 3.71
CA ASN A 35 3.59 6.57 2.99
C ASN A 35 3.59 7.72 3.98
N ASN A 36 3.99 8.90 3.52
CA ASN A 36 3.88 10.13 4.32
C ASN A 36 2.41 10.59 4.42
N TYR A 37 2.19 11.67 5.17
CA TYR A 37 0.91 12.37 5.19
C TYR A 37 0.51 12.85 3.79
N ALA A 38 -0.78 12.88 3.52
CA ALA A 38 -1.32 13.60 2.38
C ALA A 38 -0.94 15.09 2.43
N ALA A 39 -0.74 15.68 1.26
CA ALA A 39 -0.39 17.09 1.16
C ALA A 39 -1.63 17.96 1.41
N GLY A 40 -1.60 18.77 2.47
CA GLY A 40 -2.65 19.73 2.80
C GLY A 40 -3.81 19.10 3.56
N ASN A 41 -4.68 18.37 2.85
CA ASN A 41 -5.85 17.70 3.43
C ASN A 41 -5.89 16.23 3.00
N ASP A 42 -6.82 15.48 3.58
CA ASP A 42 -7.11 14.11 3.20
C ASP A 42 -7.44 13.98 1.71
N LEU A 43 -6.85 12.97 1.06
CA LEU A 43 -7.11 12.65 -0.34
C LEU A 43 -7.91 11.36 -0.44
N THR A 44 -9.13 11.44 -0.95
CA THR A 44 -10.02 10.28 -1.11
C THR A 44 -9.92 9.68 -2.51
N ASN A 45 -9.95 8.35 -2.62
CA ASN A 45 -9.84 7.63 -3.89
C ASN A 45 -8.62 8.04 -4.74
N PHE A 46 -7.50 8.32 -4.08
CA PHE A 46 -6.31 8.90 -4.68
C PHE A 46 -5.43 7.84 -5.35
N PRO A 47 -5.11 7.96 -6.65
CA PRO A 47 -4.13 7.10 -7.33
C PRO A 47 -2.71 7.44 -6.87
N LEU A 48 -2.15 6.60 -6.01
CA LEU A 48 -0.79 6.71 -5.50
C LEU A 48 0.19 6.00 -6.44
N LEU A 49 1.21 6.71 -6.90
CA LEU A 49 2.33 6.12 -7.64
C LEU A 49 3.30 5.45 -6.67
N LEU A 50 3.50 4.15 -6.84
CA LEU A 50 4.53 3.36 -6.19
C LEU A 50 5.68 3.10 -7.16
N VAL A 51 6.89 3.53 -6.79
CA VAL A 51 8.11 3.18 -7.50
C VAL A 51 9.04 2.44 -6.54
N ILE A 52 9.36 1.18 -6.88
CA ILE A 52 10.38 0.39 -6.20
C ILE A 52 11.49 0.12 -7.22
N SER A 53 12.74 0.27 -6.80
CA SER A 53 13.92 -0.04 -7.63
C SER A 53 14.87 -0.92 -6.85
N ASN A 54 15.64 -1.76 -7.54
CA ASN A 54 16.66 -2.63 -6.95
C ASN A 54 16.15 -3.57 -5.85
N HIS A 55 14.88 -4.01 -5.95
CA HIS A 55 14.32 -4.92 -4.97
C HIS A 55 14.98 -6.30 -5.06
N GLN A 56 15.77 -6.64 -4.04
CA GLN A 56 16.63 -7.82 -4.01
C GLN A 56 15.90 -9.15 -4.18
N TYR A 57 14.60 -9.21 -3.84
CA TYR A 57 13.82 -10.45 -3.87
C TYR A 57 12.95 -10.63 -5.12
N PHE A 58 12.76 -9.58 -5.95
CA PHE A 58 11.94 -9.72 -7.16
C PHE A 58 12.55 -10.71 -8.17
N ARG A 59 13.87 -10.89 -8.17
CA ARG A 59 14.56 -11.89 -9.02
C ARG A 59 14.16 -13.33 -8.77
N TYR A 60 13.66 -13.66 -7.57
CA TYR A 60 13.22 -15.01 -7.20
C TYR A 60 11.76 -15.26 -7.57
N TYR A 61 11.11 -14.25 -8.14
CA TYR A 61 9.72 -14.22 -8.50
C TYR A 61 9.64 -14.16 -10.04
N TYR A 62 9.79 -15.34 -10.68
CA TYR A 62 9.71 -15.49 -12.14
C TYR A 62 8.39 -16.17 -12.52
N SER A 63 7.52 -15.46 -13.24
CA SER A 63 6.45 -16.11 -13.98
C SER A 63 6.09 -15.29 -15.22
N ASN A 64 6.79 -15.52 -16.34
CA ASN A 64 6.36 -15.16 -17.71
C ASN A 64 5.59 -13.82 -17.85
N ASN A 65 6.10 -12.73 -17.25
CA ASN A 65 5.47 -11.40 -17.27
C ASN A 65 4.05 -11.33 -16.66
N THR A 66 3.76 -12.14 -15.65
CA THR A 66 2.47 -12.10 -14.94
C THR A 66 2.60 -11.41 -13.58
N TYR A 67 1.68 -10.48 -13.32
CA TYR A 67 1.69 -9.59 -12.16
C TYR A 67 0.95 -10.24 -10.98
N LYS A 68 1.49 -11.32 -10.42
CA LYS A 68 0.96 -12.01 -9.22
C LYS A 68 1.31 -11.22 -7.95
N MET A 69 0.71 -10.04 -7.85
CA MET A 69 0.80 -9.16 -6.69
C MET A 69 -0.58 -8.66 -6.29
N MET A 70 -0.68 -8.25 -5.03
CA MET A 70 -1.89 -7.69 -4.44
C MET A 70 -1.48 -6.65 -3.40
N PHE A 71 -2.27 -5.58 -3.30
CA PHE A 71 -2.08 -4.56 -2.28
C PHE A 71 -3.25 -4.56 -1.31
N THR A 72 -2.97 -4.32 -0.03
CA THR A 72 -4.00 -4.11 0.99
C THR A 72 -3.69 -2.87 1.82
N LEU A 73 -4.70 -2.32 2.50
CA LEU A 73 -4.47 -1.41 3.63
C LEU A 73 -3.68 -2.11 4.74
N VAL A 74 -3.28 -1.30 5.73
CA VAL A 74 -2.59 -1.77 6.93
C VAL A 74 -3.37 -2.87 7.64
N ASP A 75 -4.70 -2.95 7.54
CA ASP A 75 -5.49 -4.03 8.13
C ASP A 75 -5.20 -5.44 7.55
N GLY A 76 -4.46 -5.53 6.44
CA GLY A 76 -4.11 -6.79 5.78
C GLY A 76 -5.26 -7.51 5.08
N ILE A 77 -6.45 -6.90 5.06
CA ILE A 77 -7.72 -7.51 4.61
C ILE A 77 -8.33 -6.70 3.46
N THR A 78 -8.35 -5.38 3.59
CA THR A 78 -8.96 -4.48 2.60
C THR A 78 -8.06 -4.38 1.39
N ARG A 79 -8.43 -5.08 0.31
CA ARG A 79 -7.74 -5.06 -0.97
C ARG A 79 -7.87 -3.70 -1.66
N LEU A 80 -6.81 -3.31 -2.36
CA LEU A 80 -6.73 -2.07 -3.11
C LEU A 80 -6.69 -2.35 -4.62
N ASP A 81 -7.43 -1.55 -5.37
CA ASP A 81 -7.30 -1.54 -6.83
C ASP A 81 -5.90 -1.07 -7.20
N HIS A 82 -5.30 -1.76 -8.17
CA HIS A 82 -3.97 -1.42 -8.65
C HIS A 82 -3.80 -1.70 -10.14
N GLU A 83 -2.82 -1.02 -10.73
CA GLU A 83 -2.31 -1.24 -12.07
C GLU A 83 -0.78 -1.28 -12.01
N VAL A 84 -0.16 -2.26 -12.65
CA VAL A 84 1.27 -2.36 -12.81
C VAL A 84 1.65 -1.80 -14.18
N GLU A 85 2.29 -0.65 -14.17
CA GLU A 85 2.76 0.02 -15.39
C GLU A 85 4.06 -0.62 -15.89
N TYR A 86 4.94 -1.01 -14.96
CA TYR A 86 6.23 -1.63 -15.29
C TYR A 86 6.68 -2.60 -14.20
N PHE A 87 7.19 -3.75 -14.62
CA PHE A 87 7.85 -4.69 -13.73
C PHE A 87 9.04 -5.33 -14.43
N ASP A 88 10.20 -5.27 -13.79
CA ASP A 88 11.39 -6.01 -14.20
C ASP A 88 12.02 -6.69 -12.99
N GLN A 89 11.93 -8.02 -12.99
CA GLN A 89 12.50 -8.87 -11.95
C GLN A 89 14.04 -8.81 -11.86
N TYR A 90 14.73 -8.50 -12.96
CA TYR A 90 16.19 -8.53 -13.01
C TYR A 90 16.79 -7.28 -12.38
N SER A 91 16.31 -6.10 -12.78
CA SER A 91 16.64 -4.85 -12.07
C SER A 91 15.92 -4.73 -10.73
N GLY A 92 14.91 -5.55 -10.47
CA GLY A 92 14.08 -5.46 -9.26
C GLY A 92 13.26 -4.17 -9.24
N THR A 93 12.74 -3.76 -10.39
CA THR A 93 11.98 -2.52 -10.55
C THR A 93 10.49 -2.81 -10.66
N LEU A 94 9.68 -2.03 -9.94
CA LEU A 94 8.22 -2.01 -10.02
C LEU A 94 7.75 -0.55 -10.11
N ILE A 95 6.86 -0.28 -11.06
CA ILE A 95 6.09 0.95 -11.16
C ILE A 95 4.63 0.53 -11.18
N ALA A 96 3.87 0.98 -10.18
CA ALA A 96 2.45 0.65 -10.05
C ALA A 96 1.65 1.83 -9.53
N TRP A 97 0.40 1.92 -9.99
CA TRP A 97 -0.61 2.85 -9.49
C TRP A 97 -1.54 2.09 -8.54
N ILE A 98 -1.81 2.67 -7.37
CA ILE A 98 -2.63 2.03 -6.32
C ILE A 98 -3.68 3.03 -5.87
N ARG A 99 -4.96 2.67 -5.92
CA ARG A 99 -6.03 3.56 -5.42
C ARG A 99 -6.10 3.49 -3.90
N MET A 100 -5.66 4.54 -3.24
CA MET A 100 -5.86 4.77 -1.81
C MET A 100 -7.30 5.24 -1.56
N PRO A 101 -8.13 4.49 -0.81
CA PRO A 101 -9.47 4.96 -0.45
C PRO A 101 -9.41 6.27 0.33
N LEU A 102 -8.40 6.40 1.20
CA LEU A 102 -8.03 7.57 1.94
C LEU A 102 -6.49 7.60 2.05
N LEU A 103 -5.88 8.73 1.68
CA LEU A 103 -4.54 9.10 2.10
C LEU A 103 -4.70 10.22 3.13
N ASP A 104 -4.35 9.92 4.37
CA ASP A 104 -4.64 10.72 5.55
C ASP A 104 -3.57 11.79 5.77
N SER A 105 -4.01 12.99 6.17
CA SER A 105 -3.16 14.16 6.43
C SER A 105 -2.72 14.31 7.90
N ALA A 106 -3.28 13.50 8.81
CA ALA A 106 -3.07 13.58 10.27
C ALA A 106 -2.67 12.24 10.92
N GLU A 107 -3.05 11.09 10.36
CA GLU A 107 -2.83 9.75 10.90
C GLU A 107 -2.02 8.86 9.93
N VAL A 108 -0.69 9.04 9.93
CA VAL A 108 0.22 8.36 8.98
C VAL A 108 0.15 6.83 9.01
N ASN A 109 -0.22 6.23 10.15
CA ASN A 109 -0.32 4.78 10.29
C ASN A 109 -1.44 4.18 9.42
N SER A 110 -2.47 4.98 9.09
CA SER A 110 -3.54 4.56 8.18
C SER A 110 -3.07 4.51 6.71
N ASN A 111 -2.00 5.24 6.38
CA ASN A 111 -1.42 5.30 5.03
C ASN A 111 -0.49 4.13 4.72
N ILE A 112 -0.24 3.25 5.69
CA ILE A 112 0.56 2.04 5.48
C ILE A 112 -0.23 1.07 4.62
N ILE A 113 0.43 0.52 3.60
CA ILE A 113 -0.12 -0.56 2.78
C ILE A 113 0.81 -1.77 2.82
N TYR A 114 0.25 -2.94 2.55
CA TYR A 114 1.03 -4.15 2.32
C TYR A 114 1.01 -4.53 0.85
N MET A 115 2.18 -4.77 0.29
CA MET A 115 2.36 -5.46 -0.98
C MET A 115 2.57 -6.95 -0.70
N TYR A 116 1.70 -7.77 -1.25
CA TYR A 116 1.86 -9.23 -1.30
C TYR A 116 2.28 -9.66 -2.69
N PHE A 117 3.18 -10.63 -2.78
CA PHE A 117 3.64 -11.17 -4.06
C PHE A 117 4.01 -12.64 -3.93
N ASP A 118 3.58 -13.45 -4.90
CA ASP A 118 3.73 -14.91 -4.88
C ASP A 118 3.48 -15.52 -6.26
N VAL A 119 4.48 -16.19 -6.84
CA VAL A 119 4.44 -16.75 -8.21
C VAL A 119 3.30 -17.76 -8.42
N THR A 120 2.76 -18.31 -7.34
CA THR A 120 1.67 -19.30 -7.39
C THR A 120 0.28 -18.67 -7.49
N LYS A 121 0.17 -17.34 -7.38
CA LYS A 121 -1.12 -16.62 -7.37
C LYS A 121 -1.59 -16.19 -8.73
N SER A 122 -2.84 -15.73 -8.79
CA SER A 122 -3.39 -15.00 -9.94
C SER A 122 -2.96 -13.54 -9.91
N ASP A 123 -3.04 -12.90 -11.06
CA ASP A 123 -2.99 -11.44 -11.12
C ASP A 123 -4.32 -10.90 -10.56
N GLU A 124 -4.25 -9.92 -9.67
CA GLU A 124 -5.42 -9.29 -9.02
C GLU A 124 -5.53 -7.79 -9.37
N GLN A 125 -4.93 -7.36 -10.50
CA GLN A 125 -5.06 -5.98 -10.98
C GLN A 125 -6.51 -5.58 -11.28
N ASN A 126 -6.79 -4.30 -11.06
CA ASN A 126 -8.03 -3.64 -11.45
C ASN A 126 -7.73 -2.20 -11.90
N ALA A 127 -7.09 -2.07 -13.06
CA ALA A 127 -6.69 -0.79 -13.63
C ALA A 127 -7.87 0.19 -13.78
N ALA A 128 -9.04 -0.30 -14.21
CA ALA A 128 -10.25 0.53 -14.32
C ALA A 128 -10.72 1.06 -12.95
N GLY A 129 -10.52 0.27 -11.87
CA GLY A 129 -10.79 0.70 -10.51
C GLY A 129 -9.80 1.75 -10.01
N VAL A 130 -8.56 1.76 -10.51
CA VAL A 130 -7.57 2.80 -10.17
C VAL A 130 -7.95 4.15 -10.76
N TRP A 131 -8.28 4.18 -12.05
CA TRP A 131 -8.63 5.38 -12.80
C TRP A 131 -10.13 5.68 -12.78
N THR A 132 -10.76 5.54 -11.61
CA THR A 132 -12.15 5.93 -11.38
C THR A 132 -12.27 7.43 -11.05
N ASN A 133 -13.48 7.98 -10.87
CA ASN A 133 -13.71 9.38 -10.47
C ASN A 133 -13.05 10.44 -11.37
N ASP A 134 -13.11 10.26 -12.69
CA ASP A 134 -12.65 11.23 -13.69
C ASP A 134 -11.14 11.53 -13.67
N TYR A 135 -10.30 10.64 -13.13
CA TYR A 135 -8.85 10.70 -13.39
C TYR A 135 -8.56 10.36 -14.87
N CYS A 136 -8.51 11.39 -15.72
CA CYS A 136 -8.33 11.25 -17.17
C CYS A 136 -6.89 11.06 -17.63
N GLY A 137 -5.90 11.22 -16.73
CA GLY A 137 -4.50 11.01 -17.05
C GLY A 137 -3.54 11.64 -16.05
N VAL A 138 -2.28 11.23 -16.14
CA VAL A 138 -1.17 11.78 -15.37
C VAL A 138 -0.27 12.56 -16.32
N TRP A 139 0.03 13.81 -15.96
CA TRP A 139 0.89 14.67 -16.77
C TRP A 139 2.26 14.84 -16.11
N HIS A 140 3.29 14.33 -16.76
CA HIS A 140 4.67 14.55 -16.34
C HIS A 140 5.15 15.91 -16.89
N MET A 141 5.11 16.95 -16.05
CA MET A 141 5.73 18.24 -16.39
C MET A 141 7.25 18.11 -16.28
N ASN A 142 7.94 17.91 -17.40
CA ASN A 142 9.41 17.88 -17.44
C ASN A 142 10.04 19.26 -17.71
N ASN A 143 9.24 20.32 -17.77
CA ASN A 143 9.73 21.64 -18.11
C ASN A 143 10.44 22.29 -16.93
N ASN A 144 11.72 22.59 -17.11
CA ASN A 144 12.39 23.60 -16.33
C ASN A 144 11.88 24.99 -16.82
N PRO A 145 11.18 25.78 -16.00
CA PRO A 145 10.63 27.07 -16.42
C PRO A 145 11.71 28.11 -16.75
N THR A 146 12.99 27.81 -16.49
CA THR A 146 14.12 28.70 -16.80
C THR A 146 14.68 28.54 -18.21
N VAL A 147 14.23 27.56 -19.01
CA VAL A 147 14.67 27.40 -20.41
C VAL A 147 13.63 27.97 -21.36
N SER A 148 13.60 29.30 -21.49
CA SER A 148 13.05 29.98 -22.66
C SER A 148 14.12 30.07 -23.73
N SER A 149 14.33 29.00 -24.50
CA SER A 149 15.13 29.09 -25.72
C SER A 149 14.24 29.55 -26.87
N CYS A 150 13.92 30.85 -26.89
CA CYS A 150 13.67 31.55 -28.14
C CYS A 150 15.04 31.82 -28.77
N THR A 151 15.47 30.93 -29.65
CA THR A 151 16.50 31.25 -30.65
C THR A 151 15.76 31.52 -31.95
N ASP A 152 16.02 32.70 -32.51
CA ASP A 152 15.42 33.28 -33.73
C ASP A 152 15.35 32.33 -34.95
#